data_AF-A0A5M8RIK8-F1
#
_entry.id   AF-A0A5M8RIK8-F1
#
_cell.length_a   1.000
_cell.length_b   1.000
_cell.length_c   1.000
_cell.angle_alpha   90.00
_cell.angle_beta   90.00
_cell.angle_gamma   90.00
#
_symmetry.space_group_name_H-M   'P 1'
#
loop_
_entity.id
_entity.type
_entity.pdbx_description
1 polymer ?
#
loop_
_entity_poly.entity_id
_entity_poly.type
_entity_poly.pdbx_seq_one_letter_code
_entity_poly.pdbx_strand_id
1 'polypeptide(L)'
;MRRFKQCILVLIIILIAPGCEAIKKEVHENTGSRGANHNSAHVIDAHVIHVIDGDTIQVRLANKTEKIRMILVDTPETKHPTKPVQPFGIEAANYTTEQLEGKDVKIELGTKDRDSYNRILAYVYLNSGEMFNKLLIKKGFARVAIFPPNTKYVDEFLKIEEEAKSKKVGIWSVDGYVIKKGFNNQIADDSRRCTSIGKNSSC
;
A
#
# COMPACT_ATOMS: atom_id res chain seq x y z
N MET A 1 -78.06 -8.82 30.80
CA MET A 1 -78.37 -10.15 30.21
C MET A 1 -78.38 -10.03 28.69
N ARG A 2 -77.65 -10.93 28.05
CA ARG A 2 -77.84 -11.52 26.70
C ARG A 2 -77.90 -10.60 25.47
N ARG A 3 -76.81 -10.75 24.70
CA ARG A 3 -76.65 -10.56 23.26
C ARG A 3 -77.84 -11.10 22.45
N PHE A 4 -78.23 -10.38 21.40
CA PHE A 4 -78.88 -10.94 20.22
C PHE A 4 -78.22 -10.43 18.94
N LYS A 5 -77.69 -11.40 18.17
CA LYS A 5 -77.36 -11.33 16.74
C LYS A 5 -78.68 -11.23 15.96
N GLN A 6 -78.80 -10.47 14.89
CA GLN A 6 -78.58 -10.80 13.46
C GLN A 6 -79.36 -9.70 12.70
N CYS A 7 -78.97 -9.19 11.54
CA CYS A 7 -79.18 -9.82 10.25
C CYS A 7 -78.42 -9.01 9.19
N ILE A 8 -77.76 -9.75 8.30
CA ILE A 8 -77.17 -9.26 7.07
C ILE A 8 -78.29 -8.80 6.15
N LEU A 9 -78.20 -7.59 5.60
CA LEU A 9 -78.78 -7.29 4.30
C LEU A 9 -77.78 -6.44 3.51
N VAL A 10 -77.08 -7.13 2.62
CA VAL A 10 -76.26 -6.54 1.56
C VAL A 10 -77.21 -5.95 0.52
N LEU A 11 -77.11 -4.65 0.28
CA LEU A 11 -77.64 -4.03 -0.93
C LEU A 11 -76.54 -3.15 -1.52
N ILE A 12 -75.83 -3.78 -2.44
CA ILE A 12 -74.83 -3.23 -3.33
C ILE A 12 -75.55 -2.27 -4.28
N ILE A 13 -75.25 -0.99 -4.18
CA ILE A 13 -75.41 -0.05 -5.31
C ILE A 13 -74.04 0.55 -5.55
N ILE A 14 -73.36 -0.06 -6.52
CA ILE A 14 -72.13 0.40 -7.14
C ILE A 14 -72.48 1.66 -7.93
N LEU A 15 -72.06 2.82 -7.44
CA LEU A 15 -71.96 4.03 -8.23
C LEU A 15 -70.48 4.27 -8.52
N ILE A 16 -70.13 3.92 -9.75
CA ILE A 16 -68.83 4.03 -10.38
C ILE A 16 -68.47 5.51 -10.42
N ALA A 17 -67.61 5.95 -9.51
CA ALA A 17 -66.82 7.15 -9.75
C ALA A 17 -65.70 6.73 -10.74
N PRO A 18 -65.53 7.43 -11.88
CA PRO A 18 -64.46 7.13 -12.81
C PRO A 18 -63.13 7.28 -12.09
N GLY A 19 -62.33 6.21 -12.15
CA GLY A 19 -60.92 6.31 -11.87
C GLY A 19 -60.29 7.37 -12.76
N CYS A 20 -59.38 8.14 -12.19
CA CYS A 20 -58.00 8.01 -12.63
C CYS A 20 -57.13 8.44 -11.44
N GLU A 21 -56.50 7.43 -10.86
CA GLU A 21 -55.27 7.54 -10.09
C GLU A 21 -54.41 8.66 -10.68
N ALA A 22 -53.97 9.61 -9.85
CA ALA A 22 -52.85 10.45 -10.22
C ALA A 22 -51.65 9.51 -10.41
N ILE A 23 -51.32 9.20 -11.67
CA ILE A 23 -50.06 8.58 -12.02
C ILE A 23 -48.98 9.52 -11.48
N LYS A 24 -48.41 9.16 -10.32
CA LYS A 24 -47.04 9.56 -10.00
C LYS A 24 -46.21 8.94 -11.11
N LYS A 25 -45.86 9.77 -12.11
CA LYS A 25 -44.69 9.48 -12.90
C LYS A 25 -43.55 9.46 -11.90
N GLU A 26 -43.12 8.27 -11.51
CA GLU A 26 -41.72 8.05 -11.21
C GLU A 26 -40.97 8.48 -12.47
N VAL A 27 -40.60 9.76 -12.50
CA VAL A 27 -39.44 10.17 -13.25
C VAL A 27 -38.31 9.46 -12.52
N HIS A 28 -37.98 8.28 -13.04
CA HIS A 28 -36.67 7.69 -12.82
C HIS A 28 -35.69 8.67 -13.47
N GLU A 29 -35.40 9.74 -12.73
CA GLU A 29 -34.28 10.62 -12.99
C GLU A 29 -33.05 9.74 -12.77
N ASN A 30 -32.70 9.03 -13.84
CA ASN A 30 -31.37 8.50 -14.04
C ASN A 30 -30.46 9.71 -14.32
N THR A 31 -30.38 10.62 -13.35
CA THR A 31 -29.26 11.52 -13.20
C THR A 31 -28.11 10.64 -12.76
N GLY A 32 -27.51 9.99 -13.75
CA GLY A 32 -26.16 9.52 -13.67
C GLY A 32 -25.34 10.68 -13.12
N SER A 33 -25.01 10.57 -11.85
CA SER A 33 -23.92 11.31 -11.23
C SER A 33 -22.69 11.00 -12.09
N ARG A 34 -22.44 11.85 -13.08
CA ARG A 34 -21.10 12.06 -13.62
C ARG A 34 -20.32 12.72 -12.49
N GLY A 35 -19.98 11.87 -11.53
CA GLY A 35 -19.04 12.16 -10.48
C GLY A 35 -17.78 12.71 -11.11
N ALA A 36 -17.20 13.67 -10.39
CA ALA A 36 -15.92 14.25 -10.68
C ALA A 36 -14.97 13.21 -11.30
N ASN A 37 -14.39 13.60 -12.43
CA ASN A 37 -13.32 12.89 -13.10
C ASN A 37 -12.09 12.90 -12.18
N HIS A 38 -12.13 12.12 -11.10
CA HIS A 38 -10.96 11.72 -10.38
C HIS A 38 -10.25 10.75 -11.31
N ASN A 39 -9.03 11.09 -11.71
CA ASN A 39 -8.02 10.10 -12.06
C ASN A 39 -7.90 9.13 -10.88
N SER A 40 -8.81 8.15 -10.83
CA SER A 40 -8.79 7.07 -9.87
C SER A 40 -7.56 6.26 -10.25
N ALA A 41 -6.45 6.54 -9.57
CA ALA A 41 -5.28 5.68 -9.63
C ALA A 41 -5.78 4.25 -9.50
N HIS A 42 -5.35 3.37 -10.40
CA HIS A 42 -5.89 2.02 -10.49
C HIS A 42 -5.42 1.22 -9.26
N VAL A 43 -6.19 1.30 -8.18
CA VAL A 43 -5.93 0.62 -6.91
C VAL A 43 -6.55 -0.77 -6.95
N ILE A 44 -5.74 -1.79 -6.69
CA ILE A 44 -6.13 -3.21 -6.76
C ILE A 44 -5.95 -3.83 -5.38
N ASP A 45 -6.89 -4.68 -4.95
CA ASP A 45 -6.71 -5.49 -3.74
C ASP A 45 -5.77 -6.66 -4.00
N ALA A 46 -4.87 -6.93 -3.05
CA ALA A 46 -3.88 -7.99 -3.14
C ALA A 46 -3.70 -8.67 -1.78
N HIS A 47 -3.43 -9.97 -1.79
CA HIS A 47 -3.07 -10.72 -0.59
C HIS A 47 -1.58 -11.03 -0.59
N VAL A 48 -0.83 -10.62 0.42
CA VAL A 48 0.62 -10.86 0.48
C VAL A 48 0.89 -12.29 0.92
N ILE A 49 1.48 -13.07 0.01
CA ILE A 49 1.79 -14.48 0.25
C ILE A 49 3.14 -14.63 0.95
N HIS A 50 4.13 -13.86 0.50
CA HIS A 50 5.50 -13.99 0.99
C HIS A 50 6.30 -12.70 0.80
N VAL A 51 7.18 -12.39 1.74
CA VAL A 51 8.16 -11.29 1.62
C VAL A 51 9.50 -11.80 1.09
N ILE A 52 9.90 -11.29 -0.07
CA ILE A 52 11.14 -11.70 -0.74
C ILE A 52 12.31 -10.88 -0.18
N ASP A 53 12.19 -9.56 -0.14
CA ASP A 53 13.17 -8.66 0.48
C ASP A 53 12.43 -7.43 1.03
N GLY A 54 13.13 -6.49 1.67
CA GLY A 54 12.52 -5.31 2.27
C GLY A 54 11.72 -4.44 1.30
N ASP A 55 12.01 -4.47 0.00
CA ASP A 55 11.30 -3.72 -1.04
C ASP A 55 10.53 -4.58 -2.06
N THR A 56 10.53 -5.90 -1.88
CA THR A 56 10.00 -6.85 -2.85
C THR A 56 9.12 -7.90 -2.16
N ILE A 57 7.86 -7.99 -2.59
CA ILE A 57 6.86 -8.92 -2.05
C ILE A 57 6.27 -9.81 -3.15
N GLN A 58 5.76 -10.97 -2.77
CA GLN A 58 4.95 -11.83 -3.61
C GLN A 58 3.50 -11.78 -3.14
N VAL A 59 2.58 -11.55 -4.07
CA VAL A 59 1.15 -11.39 -3.79
C VAL A 59 0.30 -12.33 -4.62
N ARG A 60 -0.90 -12.61 -4.12
CA ARG A 60 -2.01 -13.16 -4.88
C ARG A 60 -2.85 -12.00 -5.42
N LEU A 61 -2.95 -11.89 -6.74
CA LEU A 61 -3.85 -11.00 -7.45
C LEU A 61 -4.88 -11.85 -8.19
N ALA A 62 -6.13 -11.84 -7.73
CA ALA A 62 -7.16 -12.77 -8.18
C ALA A 62 -6.64 -14.23 -8.16
N ASN A 63 -6.52 -14.85 -9.34
CA ASN A 63 -6.08 -16.24 -9.49
C ASN A 63 -4.61 -16.39 -9.90
N LYS A 64 -3.80 -15.32 -9.78
CA LYS A 64 -2.38 -15.32 -10.17
C LYS A 64 -1.49 -14.90 -9.01
N THR A 65 -0.30 -15.49 -8.99
CA THR A 65 0.78 -15.08 -8.10
C THR A 65 1.73 -14.16 -8.85
N GLU A 66 1.97 -12.97 -8.31
CA GLU A 66 2.78 -11.93 -8.93
C GLU A 66 3.82 -11.40 -7.93
N LYS A 67 4.93 -10.88 -8.44
CA LYS A 67 5.93 -10.18 -7.63
C LYS A 67 5.73 -8.68 -7.78
N ILE A 68 5.83 -7.95 -6.67
CA ILE A 68 5.78 -6.49 -6.64
C ILE A 68 7.13 -5.95 -6.17
N ARG A 69 7.69 -5.02 -6.93
CA ARG A 69 8.80 -4.15 -6.52
C ARG A 69 8.22 -2.79 -6.14
N MET A 70 8.38 -2.43 -4.88
CA MET A 70 7.84 -1.17 -4.35
C MET A 70 8.54 0.03 -4.99
N ILE A 71 7.77 0.98 -5.50
CA ILE A 71 8.32 2.17 -6.18
C ILE A 71 8.92 3.14 -5.15
N LEU A 72 9.96 3.88 -5.56
CA LEU A 72 10.62 4.96 -4.82
C LEU A 72 11.40 4.53 -3.57
N VAL A 73 11.46 3.23 -3.27
CA VAL A 73 12.23 2.70 -2.13
C VAL A 73 13.33 1.77 -2.62
N ASP A 74 14.45 1.74 -1.93
CA ASP A 74 15.52 0.77 -2.12
C ASP A 74 16.08 0.38 -0.77
N THR A 75 15.95 -0.90 -0.42
CA THR A 75 16.42 -1.47 0.85
C THR A 75 17.78 -2.13 0.68
N PRO A 76 18.61 -2.20 1.73
CA PRO A 76 19.84 -3.00 1.66
C PRO A 76 19.51 -4.46 1.32
N GLU A 77 20.22 -4.99 0.33
CA GLU A 77 19.96 -6.28 -0.29
C GLU A 77 20.32 -7.46 0.62
N THR A 78 19.44 -8.47 0.68
CA THR A 78 19.64 -9.65 1.54
C THR A 78 19.78 -10.98 0.79
N LYS A 79 19.35 -11.07 -0.48
CA LYS A 79 19.20 -12.35 -1.19
C LYS A 79 19.97 -12.41 -2.51
N HIS A 80 20.95 -11.53 -2.71
CA HIS A 80 21.79 -11.57 -3.90
C HIS A 80 22.73 -12.79 -3.89
N PRO A 81 22.78 -13.62 -4.96
CA PRO A 81 23.46 -14.92 -4.94
C PRO A 81 24.97 -14.85 -4.70
N THR A 82 25.60 -13.73 -5.07
CA THR A 82 27.07 -13.55 -5.00
C THR A 82 27.52 -12.42 -4.09
N LYS A 83 26.60 -11.69 -3.44
CA LYS A 83 26.96 -10.57 -2.57
C LYS A 83 26.63 -10.93 -1.12
N PRO A 84 27.42 -10.45 -0.15
CA PRO A 84 27.07 -10.60 1.25
C PRO A 84 25.77 -9.85 1.55
N VAL A 85 25.05 -10.32 2.57
CA VAL A 85 23.90 -9.62 3.14
C VAL A 85 24.34 -8.23 3.57
N GLN A 86 23.64 -7.21 3.09
CA GLN A 86 23.97 -5.83 3.42
C GLN A 86 23.48 -5.49 4.84
N PRO A 87 24.23 -4.65 5.58
CA PRO A 87 23.80 -4.15 6.88
C PRO A 87 22.40 -3.53 6.82
N PHE A 88 21.59 -3.68 7.87
CA PHE A 88 20.19 -3.25 7.94
C PHE A 88 19.22 -3.96 6.97
N GLY A 89 19.70 -4.83 6.08
CA GLY A 89 18.85 -5.54 5.13
C GLY A 89 17.92 -6.55 5.80
N ILE A 90 18.43 -7.32 6.76
CA ILE A 90 17.62 -8.29 7.52
C ILE A 90 16.52 -7.56 8.30
N GLU A 91 16.85 -6.44 8.91
CA GLU A 91 15.93 -5.61 9.67
C GLU A 91 14.82 -5.02 8.77
N ALA A 92 15.17 -4.57 7.56
CA ALA A 92 14.22 -4.10 6.56
C ALA A 92 13.28 -5.22 6.08
N ALA A 93 13.83 -6.40 5.78
CA ALA A 93 13.05 -7.58 5.39
C ALA A 93 12.11 -8.03 6.51
N ASN A 94 12.60 -8.12 7.75
CA ASN A 94 11.80 -8.50 8.91
C ASN A 94 10.66 -7.52 9.18
N TYR A 95 10.94 -6.21 9.09
CA TYR A 95 9.89 -5.20 9.22
C TYR A 95 8.82 -5.35 8.15
N THR A 96 9.23 -5.64 6.91
CA THR A 96 8.29 -5.90 5.81
C THR A 96 7.46 -7.15 6.04
N THR A 97 8.08 -8.24 6.50
CA THR A 97 7.38 -9.48 6.89
C THR A 97 6.35 -9.22 7.99
N GLU A 98 6.75 -8.56 9.08
CA GLU A 98 5.86 -8.25 10.19
C GLU A 98 4.65 -7.40 9.75
N GLN A 99 4.88 -6.43 8.87
CA GLN A 99 3.83 -5.51 8.45
C GLN A 99 2.95 -6.07 7.35
N LEU A 100 3.45 -6.92 6.46
CA LEU A 100 2.75 -7.31 5.23
C LEU A 100 2.42 -8.80 5.11
N GLU A 101 3.28 -9.71 5.56
CA GLU A 101 3.13 -11.14 5.23
C GLU A 101 1.80 -11.71 5.78
N GLY A 102 1.06 -12.41 4.92
CA GLY A 102 -0.24 -12.99 5.27
C GLY A 102 -1.39 -11.97 5.38
N LYS A 103 -1.18 -10.71 4.99
CA LYS A 103 -2.20 -9.65 5.10
C LYS A 103 -2.71 -9.19 3.74
N ASP A 104 -3.93 -8.69 3.75
CA ASP A 104 -4.50 -7.98 2.60
C ASP A 104 -3.99 -6.54 2.55
N VAL A 105 -3.69 -6.09 1.35
CA VAL A 105 -3.16 -4.76 1.04
C VAL A 105 -3.83 -4.21 -0.21
N LYS A 106 -3.74 -2.90 -0.39
CA LYS A 106 -4.09 -2.23 -1.64
C LYS A 106 -2.82 -1.85 -2.38
N ILE A 107 -2.81 -2.04 -3.70
CA ILE A 107 -1.67 -1.68 -4.55
C ILE A 107 -2.08 -0.64 -5.58
N GLU A 108 -1.31 0.42 -5.70
CA GLU A 108 -1.47 1.45 -6.73
C GLU A 108 -0.35 1.29 -7.75
N LEU A 109 -0.71 0.99 -9.00
CA LEU A 109 0.27 0.81 -10.07
C LEU A 109 1.00 2.13 -10.40
N GLY A 110 2.29 2.01 -10.71
CA GLY A 110 3.04 3.12 -11.30
C GLY A 110 2.58 3.45 -12.72
N THR A 111 3.01 4.62 -13.23
CA THR A 111 2.86 5.01 -14.64
C THR A 111 3.42 3.94 -15.58
N LYS A 112 4.58 3.37 -15.23
CA LYS A 112 5.07 2.11 -15.78
C LYS A 112 4.72 1.00 -14.79
N ASP A 113 4.00 0.00 -15.27
CA ASP A 113 3.42 -1.09 -14.47
C ASP A 113 4.40 -2.23 -14.20
N ARG A 114 5.41 -2.45 -15.05
CA ARG A 114 6.40 -3.53 -14.87
C ARG A 114 7.85 -3.13 -15.12
N ASP A 115 8.77 -3.81 -14.46
CA ASP A 115 10.20 -3.70 -14.73
C ASP A 115 10.71 -4.78 -15.71
N SER A 116 12.01 -4.76 -16.02
CA SER A 116 12.66 -5.72 -16.91
C SER A 116 12.72 -7.15 -16.35
N TYR A 117 12.48 -7.33 -15.05
CA TYR A 117 12.39 -8.63 -14.38
C TYR A 117 10.94 -9.12 -14.29
N ASN A 118 10.02 -8.46 -15.01
CA ASN A 118 8.59 -8.74 -15.03
C ASN A 118 7.91 -8.60 -13.65
N ARG A 119 8.49 -7.82 -12.72
CA ARG A 119 7.83 -7.49 -11.44
C ARG A 119 6.88 -6.33 -11.66
N ILE A 120 5.73 -6.37 -11.00
CA ILE A 120 4.81 -5.24 -10.93
C ILE A 120 5.47 -4.11 -10.14
N LEU A 121 5.38 -2.88 -10.66
CA LEU A 121 5.83 -1.66 -10.00
C LEU A 121 4.61 -0.99 -9.35
N ALA A 122 4.59 -0.94 -8.01
CA ALA A 122 3.46 -0.38 -7.28
C ALA A 122 3.85 0.36 -5.99
N TYR A 123 2.95 1.23 -5.54
CA TYR A 123 2.87 1.71 -4.17
C TYR A 123 1.94 0.78 -3.38
N VAL A 124 2.36 0.36 -2.20
CA VAL A 124 1.61 -0.57 -1.34
C VAL A 124 0.98 0.21 -0.19
N TYR A 125 -0.30 -0.02 0.06
CA TYR A 125 -1.08 0.60 1.12
C TYR A 125 -1.58 -0.48 2.08
N LEU A 126 -1.38 -0.22 3.37
CA LEU A 126 -1.95 -1.00 4.45
C LEU A 126 -3.47 -0.75 4.54
N ASN A 127 -4.19 -1.64 5.23
CA ASN A 127 -5.63 -1.46 5.50
C ASN A 127 -5.95 -0.19 6.29
N SER A 128 -4.98 0.37 7.02
CA SER A 128 -5.10 1.67 7.68
C SER A 128 -5.14 2.86 6.71
N GLY A 129 -4.83 2.65 5.43
CA GLY A 129 -4.65 3.70 4.42
C GLY A 129 -3.23 4.27 4.38
N GLU A 130 -2.32 3.82 5.24
CA GLU A 130 -0.93 4.26 5.23
C GLU A 130 -0.14 3.59 4.09
N MET A 131 0.63 4.40 3.34
CA MET A 131 1.48 3.89 2.28
C MET A 131 2.75 3.28 2.88
N PHE A 132 2.90 1.96 2.75
CA PHE A 132 4.01 1.21 3.33
C PHE A 132 5.38 1.62 2.77
N ASN A 133 5.44 2.02 1.49
CA ASN A 133 6.66 2.57 0.90
C ASN A 133 7.22 3.76 1.70
N LYS A 134 6.35 4.66 2.20
CA LYS A 134 6.76 5.80 3.03
C LYS A 134 7.23 5.37 4.42
N LEU A 135 6.61 4.33 4.98
CA LEU A 135 7.01 3.75 6.27
C LEU A 135 8.45 3.22 6.23
N LEU A 136 8.85 2.57 5.14
CA LEU A 136 10.22 2.09 4.95
C LEU A 136 11.24 3.23 5.02
N ILE A 137 10.99 4.36 4.32
CA ILE A 137 11.86 5.53 4.37
C ILE A 137 11.85 6.15 5.78
N LYS A 138 10.66 6.37 6.34
CA LYS A 138 10.46 7.02 7.66
C LYS A 138 11.17 6.28 8.79
N LYS A 139 11.20 4.95 8.74
CA LYS A 139 11.88 4.10 9.73
C LYS A 139 13.34 3.83 9.40
N GLY A 140 13.89 4.45 8.35
CA GLY A 140 15.28 4.30 7.97
C GLY A 140 15.63 2.91 7.46
N PHE A 141 14.68 2.16 6.90
CA PHE A 141 14.92 0.86 6.28
C PHE A 141 15.24 0.95 4.80
N ALA A 142 14.85 2.05 4.15
CA ALA A 142 15.09 2.28 2.74
C ALA A 142 15.55 3.71 2.47
N ARG A 143 16.25 3.88 1.35
CA ARG A 143 16.52 5.17 0.72
C ARG A 143 15.55 5.41 -0.43
N VAL A 144 15.48 6.65 -0.90
CA VAL A 144 14.72 7.02 -2.09
C VAL A 144 15.49 6.59 -3.35
N ALA A 145 14.81 5.88 -4.23
CA ALA A 145 15.33 5.43 -5.52
C ALA A 145 14.37 5.78 -6.65
N ILE A 146 14.78 6.75 -7.47
CA ILE A 146 13.91 7.35 -8.50
C ILE A 146 14.20 6.68 -9.85
N PHE A 147 13.19 6.01 -10.40
CA PHE A 147 13.22 5.40 -11.72
C PHE A 147 12.06 5.95 -12.58
N PRO A 148 12.31 6.94 -13.47
CA PRO A 148 11.28 7.46 -14.36
C PRO A 148 10.63 6.36 -15.23
N PRO A 149 9.35 6.47 -15.55
CA PRO A 149 8.45 7.61 -15.31
C PRO A 149 7.77 7.62 -13.94
N ASN A 150 8.05 6.66 -13.06
CA ASN A 150 7.35 6.49 -11.78
C ASN A 150 7.83 7.50 -10.73
N THR A 151 7.29 8.72 -10.80
CA THR A 151 7.77 9.90 -10.03
C THR A 151 6.71 10.58 -9.17
N LYS A 152 5.49 10.02 -9.12
CA LYS A 152 4.29 10.64 -8.54
C LYS A 152 4.48 11.21 -7.12
N TYR A 153 5.24 10.53 -6.27
CA TYR A 153 5.42 10.91 -4.86
C TYR A 153 6.86 11.32 -4.50
N VAL A 154 7.71 11.64 -5.49
CA VAL A 154 9.15 11.91 -5.25
C VAL A 154 9.37 13.00 -4.20
N ASP A 155 8.71 14.14 -4.33
CA ASP A 155 8.93 15.28 -3.41
C ASP A 155 8.59 14.93 -1.96
N GLU A 156 7.50 14.18 -1.76
CA GLU A 156 7.08 13.73 -0.43
C GLU A 156 8.08 12.71 0.15
N PHE A 157 8.55 11.76 -0.66
CA PHE A 157 9.52 10.76 -0.24
C PHE A 157 10.86 11.38 0.13
N LEU A 158 11.33 12.36 -0.65
CA LEU A 158 12.56 13.09 -0.34
C LEU A 158 12.45 13.86 0.97
N LYS A 159 11.31 14.49 1.25
CA LYS A 159 11.08 15.15 2.55
C LYS A 159 11.16 14.17 3.71
N ILE A 160 10.51 13.01 3.60
CA ILE A 160 10.55 11.95 4.63
C ILE A 160 11.97 11.41 4.80
N GLU A 161 12.72 11.26 3.71
CA GLU A 161 14.12 10.82 3.74
C GLU A 161 15.01 11.82 4.48
N GLU A 162 14.86 13.12 4.21
CA GLU A 162 15.61 14.17 4.92
C GLU A 162 15.32 14.18 6.41
N GLU A 163 14.07 13.95 6.83
CA GLU A 163 13.73 13.79 8.25
C GLU A 163 14.36 12.54 8.89
N ALA A 164 14.42 11.42 8.16
CA ALA A 164 15.06 10.19 8.64
C ALA A 164 16.58 10.36 8.76
N LYS A 165 17.20 11.05 7.79
CA LYS A 165 18.62 11.45 7.80
C LYS A 165 18.95 12.33 9.00
N SER A 166 18.17 13.40 9.21
CA SER A 166 18.43 14.34 10.31
C SER A 166 18.33 13.69 11.69
N LYS A 167 17.49 12.66 11.82
CA LYS A 167 17.31 11.86 13.04
C LYS A 167 18.25 10.66 13.14
N LYS A 168 19.11 10.44 12.14
CA LYS A 168 20.06 9.31 12.05
C LYS A 168 19.39 7.94 12.27
N VAL A 169 18.21 7.73 11.69
CA VAL A 169 17.43 6.49 11.88
C VAL A 169 17.90 5.40 10.92
N GLY A 170 18.07 4.17 11.42
CA GLY A 170 18.33 2.98 10.59
C GLY A 170 19.60 3.12 9.75
N ILE A 171 19.48 2.98 8.43
CA ILE A 171 20.59 3.11 7.46
C ILE A 171 21.33 4.47 7.57
N TRP A 172 20.68 5.50 8.13
CA TRP A 172 21.26 6.83 8.33
C TRP A 172 22.05 6.98 9.63
N SER A 173 22.12 5.93 10.46
CA SER A 173 22.92 5.92 11.69
C SER A 173 24.42 5.75 11.45
N VAL A 174 24.80 5.34 10.24
CA VAL A 174 26.20 5.13 9.83
C VAL A 174 26.55 6.11 8.71
N ASP A 175 27.37 7.11 9.03
CA ASP A 175 27.79 8.12 8.07
C ASP A 175 28.54 7.46 6.88
N GLY A 176 28.17 7.84 5.66
CA GLY A 176 28.77 7.28 4.43
C GLY A 176 28.25 5.90 4.01
N TYR A 177 27.39 5.24 4.81
CA TYR A 177 26.82 3.95 4.44
C TYR A 177 25.91 4.04 3.21
N VAL A 178 25.03 5.04 3.17
CA VAL A 178 24.16 5.28 2.01
C VAL A 178 24.86 6.18 1.00
N ILE A 179 24.97 5.73 -0.25
CA ILE A 179 25.64 6.45 -1.34
C ILE A 179 24.68 6.64 -2.52
N LYS A 180 24.98 7.56 -3.45
CA LYS A 180 24.09 7.86 -4.60
C LYS A 180 23.60 6.62 -5.37
N LYS A 181 24.42 5.57 -5.47
CA LYS A 181 24.12 4.34 -6.23
C LYS A 181 23.69 3.12 -5.39
N GLY A 182 23.53 3.23 -4.07
CA GLY A 182 23.07 2.14 -3.21
C GLY A 182 23.67 2.25 -1.81
N PHE A 183 24.33 1.18 -1.36
CA PHE A 183 24.93 1.05 -0.03
C PHE A 183 26.41 0.66 -0.10
N ASN A 184 27.24 1.23 0.78
CA ASN A 184 28.65 0.91 0.92
C ASN A 184 28.87 -0.11 2.04
N ASN A 185 29.05 -1.38 1.66
CA ASN A 185 29.20 -2.49 2.62
C ASN A 185 30.47 -2.37 3.49
N GLN A 186 31.55 -1.76 3.00
CA GLN A 186 32.82 -1.69 3.74
C GLN A 186 32.69 -0.80 4.99
N ILE A 187 32.03 0.35 4.85
CA ILE A 187 31.86 1.32 5.93
C ILE A 187 31.04 0.76 7.09
N ALA A 188 30.01 -0.03 6.78
CA ALA A 188 29.15 -0.60 7.81
C ALA A 188 29.72 -1.88 8.46
N ASP A 189 30.72 -2.51 7.84
CA ASP A 189 31.50 -3.57 8.51
C ASP A 189 32.48 -2.96 9.51
N ASP A 190 33.17 -1.88 9.13
CA ASP A 190 34.10 -1.16 9.99
C ASP A 190 33.40 -0.53 11.20
N SER A 191 32.23 0.10 10.99
CA SER A 191 31.46 0.71 12.10
C SER A 191 30.96 -0.32 13.12
N ARG A 192 30.52 -1.50 12.65
CA ARG A 192 30.12 -2.61 13.54
C ARG A 192 31.32 -3.20 14.29
N ARG A 193 32.50 -3.26 13.66
CA ARG A 193 33.74 -3.69 14.30
C ARG A 193 34.21 -2.71 15.39
N CYS A 194 34.10 -1.40 15.14
CA CYS A 194 34.41 -0.37 16.15
C CYS A 194 33.41 -0.37 17.32
N THR A 195 32.18 -0.86 17.11
CA THR A 195 31.17 -0.96 18.18
C THR A 195 31.40 -2.19 19.07
N SER A 196 31.94 -3.29 18.52
CA SER A 196 32.23 -4.52 19.26
C SER A 196 33.59 -4.51 19.98
N ILE A 197 34.55 -3.73 19.47
CA ILE A 197 35.87 -3.51 20.09
C ILE A 197 35.78 -2.18 20.85
N GLY A 198 35.50 -2.22 22.15
CA GLY A 198 35.27 -1.03 22.98
C GLY A 198 36.26 0.11 22.71
N LYS A 199 35.71 1.33 22.58
CA LYS A 199 36.25 2.68 22.24
C LYS A 199 37.72 3.03 22.60
N ASN A 200 38.72 2.20 22.31
CA ASN A 200 40.12 2.51 22.64
C ASN A 200 41.16 2.05 21.62
N SER A 201 40.75 1.71 20.40
CA SER A 201 41.67 1.55 19.28
C SER A 201 41.16 2.37 18.11
N SER A 202 42.04 3.21 17.56
CA SER A 202 41.75 4.20 16.53
C SER A 202 40.91 3.62 15.39
N CYS A 203 39.62 3.94 15.43
CA CYS A 203 38.82 4.27 14.27
C CYS A 203 38.87 5.80 14.19
#